data_AF-A0A920J7B0-F1
#
_entry.id   AF-A0A920J7B0-F1
#
_cell.length_a   1.000
_cell.length_b   1.000
_cell.length_c   1.000
_cell.angle_alpha   90.00
_cell.angle_beta   90.00
_cell.angle_gamma   90.00
#
_symmetry.space_group_name_H-M   'P 1'
#
loop_
_entity.id
_entity.type
_entity.pdbx_description
1 polymer ?
#
loop_
_entity_poly.entity_id
_entity_poly.type
_entity_poly.pdbx_seq_one_letter_code
_entity_poly.pdbx_strand_id
1 'polypeptide(L)' 'MENAFVSFEISCSKGTYIRSIARDLGDKLGCGGHLVELVRLSQGKFELKDAKKVDDVQMSDLINMEDLSF' A
#
# COMPACT_ATOMS: atom_id res chain seq x y z
N MET A 1 17.28 -20.97 10.84
CA MET A 1 17.73 -19.64 10.37
C MET A 1 16.58 -18.70 10.61
N GLU A 2 16.78 -17.64 11.39
CA GLU A 2 15.74 -16.66 11.68
C GLU A 2 15.66 -15.69 10.50
N ASN A 3 14.46 -15.48 9.95
CA ASN A 3 14.26 -14.52 8.88
C ASN A 3 14.26 -13.12 9.48
N ALA A 4 15.09 -12.22 8.96
CA ALA A 4 15.07 -10.81 9.35
C ALA A 4 13.89 -10.11 8.67
N PHE A 5 13.08 -9.38 9.45
CA PHE A 5 11.97 -8.58 8.94
C PHE A 5 12.30 -7.09 9.04
N VAL A 6 11.86 -6.34 8.04
CA VAL A 6 11.93 -4.87 8.02
C VAL A 6 10.59 -4.32 7.58
N SER A 7 10.13 -3.27 8.25
CA SER A 7 8.89 -2.57 7.94
C SER A 7 9.18 -1.10 7.74
N PHE A 8 8.62 -0.51 6.69
CA PHE A 8 8.78 0.91 6.38
C PHE A 8 7.60 1.40 5.55
N GLU A 9 7.36 2.70 5.59
CA GLU A 9 6.34 3.37 4.79
C GLU A 9 6.97 4.00 3.54
N ILE A 10 6.20 4.03 2.45
CA ILE A 10 6.63 4.62 1.18
C ILE A 10 5.53 5.55 0.69
N SER A 11 5.89 6.81 0.42
CA SER A 11 5.10 7.71 -0.42
C SER A 11 5.62 7.62 -1.84
N CYS A 12 4.74 7.31 -2.79
CA CYS A 12 5.12 7.09 -4.18
C CYS A 12 4.04 7.55 -5.17
N SER A 13 4.44 7.80 -6.41
CA SER A 13 3.52 8.13 -7.50
C SER A 13 2.84 6.88 -8.07
N LYS A 14 1.87 7.09 -8.98
CA LYS A 14 1.21 5.99 -9.69
C LYS A 14 2.23 5.15 -10.48
N GLY A 15 2.06 3.83 -10.47
CA GLY A 15 2.90 2.90 -11.22
C GLY A 15 4.18 2.46 -10.51
N THR A 16 4.41 2.88 -9.26
CA THR A 16 5.53 2.36 -8.46
C THR A 16 5.32 0.90 -8.07
N TYR A 17 6.33 0.07 -8.30
CA TYR A 17 6.31 -1.37 -7.98
C TYR A 17 7.02 -1.64 -6.65
N ILE A 18 6.26 -1.72 -5.55
CA ILE A 18 6.83 -1.97 -4.20
C ILE A 18 7.64 -3.27 -4.13
N ARG A 19 7.22 -4.31 -4.87
CA ARG A 19 7.97 -5.57 -4.96
C ARG A 19 9.38 -5.40 -5.56
N SER A 20 9.53 -4.50 -6.53
CA SER A 20 10.86 -4.18 -7.09
C SER A 20 11.72 -3.47 -6.06
N ILE A 21 11.14 -2.53 -5.29
CA ILE A 21 11.86 -1.84 -4.21
C ILE A 21 12.37 -2.84 -3.16
N ALA A 22 11.54 -3.81 -2.74
CA ALA A 22 11.96 -4.83 -1.78
C ALA A 22 13.14 -5.69 -2.29
N ARG A 23 13.09 -6.10 -3.56
CA ARG A 23 14.19 -6.83 -4.21
C ARG A 23 15.45 -5.97 -4.27
N ASP A 24 15.35 -4.78 -4.85
CA ASP A 24 16.49 -3.90 -5.10
C ASP A 24 17.14 -3.43 -3.77
N LEU A 25 16.35 -3.28 -2.70
CA LEU A 25 16.87 -3.02 -1.34
C LEU A 25 17.64 -4.22 -0.80
N GLY A 26 17.10 -5.43 -0.93
CA GLY A 26 17.78 -6.66 -0.52
C GLY A 26 19.08 -6.90 -1.29
N ASP A 27 19.10 -6.60 -2.59
CA ASP A 27 20.28 -6.66 -3.44
C ASP A 27 21.35 -5.67 -2.95
N LYS A 28 20.96 -4.43 -2.64
CA LYS A 28 21.88 -3.41 -2.08
C LYS A 28 22.44 -3.79 -0.72
N LEU A 29 21.70 -4.55 0.09
CA LEU A 29 22.15 -5.05 1.39
C LEU A 29 22.95 -6.35 1.30
N GLY A 30 23.00 -7.00 0.13
CA GLY A 30 23.75 -8.25 -0.09
C GLY A 30 23.11 -9.50 0.52
N CYS A 31 21.85 -9.43 0.97
CA CYS A 31 21.12 -10.55 1.57
C CYS A 31 19.93 -11.03 0.75
N GLY A 32 19.54 -10.28 -0.30
CA GLY A 32 18.29 -10.50 -1.02
C GLY A 32 17.08 -10.01 -0.23
N GLY A 33 15.95 -9.83 -0.91
CA GLY A 33 14.75 -9.29 -0.30
C GLY A 33 13.51 -9.57 -1.13
N HIS A 34 12.39 -9.83 -0.46
CA HIS A 34 11.09 -9.96 -1.11
C HIS A 34 10.01 -9.38 -0.21
N LEU A 35 8.92 -8.94 -0.83
CA LEU A 35 7.77 -8.39 -0.12
C LEU A 35 7.00 -9.53 0.57
N VAL A 36 6.81 -9.42 1.89
CA VAL A 36 6.02 -10.37 2.69
C VAL A 36 4.63 -9.82 2.99
N GLU A 37 4.52 -8.52 3.25
CA GLU A 37 3.25 -7.84 3.55
C GLU A 37 3.24 -6.45 2.90
N LEU A 38 2.06 -6.01 2.46
CA LEU A 38 1.84 -4.68 1.92
C LEU A 38 0.46 -4.17 2.28
N VAL A 39 0.43 -3.01 2.93
CA VAL A 39 -0.78 -2.28 3.25
C VAL A 39 -0.70 -0.92 2.56
N ARG A 40 -1.69 -0.59 1.72
CA ARG A 40 -1.80 0.74 1.13
C ARG A 40 -2.53 1.65 2.09
N LEU A 41 -1.79 2.57 2.72
CA LEU A 41 -2.33 3.50 3.72
C LEU A 41 -3.21 4.60 3.11
N SER A 42 -2.94 5.01 1.86
CA SER A 42 -3.74 6.01 1.17
C SER A 42 -3.64 5.92 -0.36
N GLN A 43 -4.60 6.56 -1.04
CA GLN A 43 -4.59 6.81 -2.48
C GLN A 43 -5.30 8.15 -2.76
N GLY A 44 -4.53 9.18 -3.09
CA GLY A 44 -5.09 10.52 -3.25
C GLY A 44 -5.78 10.99 -1.95
N LYS A 45 -7.04 11.39 -2.04
CA LYS A 45 -7.85 11.82 -0.88
C LYS A 45 -8.41 10.68 -0.02
N PHE A 46 -8.17 9.43 -0.38
CA PHE A 46 -8.70 8.27 0.34
C PHE A 46 -7.65 7.72 1.31
N GLU A 47 -8.00 7.59 2.58
CA GLU A 47 -7.14 7.00 3.61
C GLU A 47 -7.71 5.66 4.09
N LEU A 48 -6.83 4.76 4.53
CA LEU A 48 -7.20 3.45 5.05
C LEU A 48 -8.10 3.54 6.30
N LYS A 49 -7.94 4.57 7.12
CA LYS A 49 -8.77 4.79 8.32
C LYS A 49 -10.26 5.00 7.99
N ASP A 50 -10.55 5.48 6.79
CA ASP A 50 -11.91 5.74 6.29
C ASP A 50 -12.43 4.54 5.46
N ALA A 51 -11.62 3.50 5.28
CA ALA A 51 -12.00 2.32 4.51
C ALA A 51 -12.93 1.40 5.31
N LYS A 52 -13.87 0.77 4.62
CA LYS A 52 -14.74 -0.27 5.16
C LYS A 52 -14.37 -1.63 4.60
N LYS A 53 -14.64 -2.69 5.37
CA LYS A 53 -14.64 -4.04 4.83
C LYS A 53 -15.78 -4.18 3.83
N VAL A 54 -15.60 -5.05 2.85
CA VAL A 54 -16.58 -5.26 1.77
C VAL A 54 -17.96 -5.60 2.33
N ASP A 55 -18.03 -6.43 3.36
CA ASP A 55 -19.29 -6.87 3.98
C ASP A 55 -20.01 -5.75 4.77
N ASP A 56 -19.29 -4.68 5.13
CA ASP A 56 -19.81 -3.56 5.92
C ASP A 56 -20.28 -2.37 5.05
N VAL A 57 -20.16 -2.48 3.72
CA VAL A 57 -20.52 -1.41 2.78
C VAL A 57 -22.05 -1.26 2.68
N GLN A 58 -22.53 -0.03 2.80
CA GLN A 58 -23.93 0.35 2.74
C GLN A 58 -24.16 1.34 1.59
N MET A 59 -25.42 1.52 1.16
CA MET A 59 -25.77 2.52 0.14
C MET A 59 -25.44 3.96 0.58
N SER A 60 -25.43 4.23 1.89
CA SER A 60 -25.03 5.53 2.45
C SER A 60 -23.54 5.85 2.28
N ASP A 61 -22.73 4.86 1.92
CA ASP A 61 -21.28 5.03 1.76
C ASP A 61 -20.90 5.43 0.32
N LEU A 62 -21.87 5.47 -0.59
CA LEU A 62 -21.66 5.87 -1.96
C LEU A 62 -21.33 7.37 -2.03
N ILE A 63 -20.30 7.69 -2.80
CA ILE A 63 -19.88 9.06 -3.11
C ILE A 63 -20.27 9.40 -4.55
N ASN A 64 -20.64 10.65 -4.82
CA ASN A 64 -20.88 11.06 -6.20
C ASN A 64 -19.57 11.14 -6.96
N MET A 65 -19.61 10.76 -8.22
CA MET A 65 -18.43 10.79 -9.08
C MET A 65 -17.94 12.22 -9.32
N GLU A 66 -18.84 13.20 -9.30
CA GLU A 66 -18.55 14.62 -9.47
C GLU A 66 -17.77 15.21 -8.28
N ASP A 67 -17.93 14.63 -7.09
CA ASP A 67 -17.20 15.04 -5.88
C ASP A 67 -15.75 14.51 -5.87
N LEU A 68 -15.38 13.68 -6.85
CA LEU A 68 -14.02 13.17 -7.04
C LEU A 68 -13.18 14.15 -7.85
N SER A 69 -12.48 15.06 -7.15
CA SER A 69 -11.33 15.76 -7.74
C SER A 69 -10.15 14.79 -7.87
N PHE A 70 -9.82 14.40 -9.10
CA PHE A 70 -8.61 13.62 -9.42
C PHE A 70 -7.46 14.54 -9.85
#